data_AF-A0A5C2H9K7-F1
#
_entry.id   AF-A0A5C2H9K7-F1
#
_cell.length_a   1.000
_cell.length_b   1.000
_cell.length_c   1.000
_cell.angle_alpha   90.00
_cell.angle_beta   90.00
_cell.angle_gamma   90.00
#
_symmetry.space_group_name_H-M   'P 1'
#
loop_
_entity.id
_entity.type
_entity.pdbx_description
1 polymer ?
#
loop_
_entity_poly.entity_id
_entity_poly.type
_entity_poly.pdbx_seq_one_letter_code
_entity_poly.pdbx_strand_id
1 'polypeptide(L)' 'MNIEFRFLQKAIEDKNYVTFSYENNSFKQIKPLRISNNVVKCDVGSFEISKIKKLTILKERF' A
#
# COMPACT_ATOMS: atom_id res chain seq x y z
N MET A 1 -0.70 6.06 -16.11
CA MET A 1 -0.84 6.62 -14.75
C MET A 1 -1.29 5.48 -13.84
N ASN A 2 -0.48 5.10 -12.85
CA ASN A 2 -0.72 3.89 -12.05
C ASN A 2 -1.73 4.22 -10.94
N ILE A 3 -2.93 3.66 -10.98
CA ILE A 3 -4.02 4.07 -10.08
C ILE A 3 -3.76 3.62 -8.64
N GLU A 4 -3.05 2.51 -8.48
CA GLU A 4 -2.53 1.96 -7.24
C GLU A 4 -1.61 2.94 -6.53
N PHE A 5 -0.75 3.64 -7.28
CA PHE A 5 0.14 4.66 -6.73
C PHE A 5 -0.66 5.80 -6.08
N ARG A 6 -1.72 6.27 -6.74
CA ARG A 6 -2.60 7.33 -6.21
C ARG A 6 -3.34 6.87 -4.96
N PHE A 7 -3.84 5.64 -4.95
CA PHE A 7 -4.48 5.06 -3.77
C PHE A 7 -3.51 4.92 -2.59
N LEU A 8 -2.28 4.46 -2.83
CA LEU A 8 -1.26 4.38 -1.78
C LEU A 8 -0.87 5.76 -1.26
N GLN A 9 -0.70 6.76 -2.14
CA GLN A 9 -0.45 8.14 -1.72
C GLN A 9 -1.55 8.65 -0.80
N LYS A 10 -2.81 8.47 -1.19
CA LYS A 10 -3.95 8.88 -0.38
C LYS A 10 -4.03 8.12 0.94
N ALA A 11 -3.75 6.81 0.94
CA ALA A 11 -3.71 6.02 2.17
C ALA A 11 -2.64 6.51 3.15
N ILE A 12 -1.47 6.93 2.66
CA ILE A 12 -0.41 7.51 3.50
C ILE A 12 -0.83 8.87 4.07
N GLU A 13 -1.40 9.74 3.23
CA GLU A 13 -1.87 11.07 3.62
C GLU A 13 -2.98 10.99 4.69
N ASP A 14 -3.97 10.13 4.45
CA ASP A 14 -5.10 9.92 5.36
C ASP A 14 -4.76 9.01 6.56
N LYS A 15 -3.54 8.45 6.60
CA LYS A 15 -3.08 7.43 7.56
C LYS A 15 -4.02 6.23 7.69
N ASN A 16 -4.51 5.74 6.56
CA ASN A 16 -5.36 4.56 6.50
C ASN A 16 -4.53 3.29 6.33
N TYR A 17 -4.94 2.20 6.98
CA TYR A 17 -4.38 0.89 6.69
C TYR A 17 -4.73 0.45 5.26
N VAL A 18 -3.89 -0.41 4.68
CA VAL A 18 -4.14 -1.00 3.36
C VAL A 18 -4.07 -2.51 3.39
N THR A 19 -4.78 -3.14 2.47
CA THR A 19 -4.67 -4.57 2.19
C THR A 19 -4.33 -4.75 0.73
N PHE A 20 -3.43 -5.67 0.42
CA PHE A 20 -3.09 -5.99 -0.96
C PHE A 20 -2.52 -7.40 -1.07
N SER A 21 -2.52 -7.92 -2.30
CA SER A 21 -1.78 -9.12 -2.67
C SER A 21 -0.44 -8.75 -3.31
N TYR A 22 0.62 -9.47 -2.95
CA TYR A 22 1.95 -9.32 -3.52
C TYR A 22 2.59 -10.70 -3.66
N GLU A 23 3.01 -11.06 -4.88
CA GLU A 23 3.67 -12.35 -5.19
C GLU A 23 2.97 -13.57 -4.55
N ASN A 24 1.66 -13.71 -4.79
CA ASN A 24 0.78 -14.77 -4.25
C ASN A 24 0.53 -14.74 -2.73
N ASN A 25 1.13 -13.80 -2.01
CA ASN A 25 0.86 -13.59 -0.59
C ASN A 25 -0.18 -12.48 -0.41
N SER A 26 -1.02 -12.63 0.61
CA SER A 26 -2.02 -11.62 0.99
C SER A 26 -1.57 -10.89 2.24
N PHE A 27 -1.43 -9.57 2.11
CA PHE A 27 -1.08 -8.67 3.19
C PHE A 27 -2.32 -7.89 3.60
N LYS A 28 -2.64 -7.90 4.89
CA LYS A 28 -3.83 -7.25 5.45
C LYS A 28 -3.40 -6.32 6.59
N GLN A 29 -4.12 -5.20 6.73
CA GLN A 29 -3.91 -4.22 7.79
C GLN A 29 -2.47 -3.70 7.85
N ILE A 30 -1.90 -3.39 6.69
CA ILE A 30 -0.53 -2.88 6.56
C ILE A 30 -0.53 -1.36 6.66
N LYS A 31 0.48 -0.79 7.32
CA LYS A 31 0.67 0.67 7.42
C LYS A 31 1.56 1.15 6.28
N PRO A 32 1.04 1.81 5.23
CA PRO A 32 1.91 2.43 4.25
C PRO A 32 2.52 3.69 4.88
N LEU A 33 3.85 3.82 4.81
CA LEU A 33 4.59 4.92 5.46
C LEU A 33 5.10 5.94 4.46
N ARG A 34 5.69 5.47 3.35
CA ARG A 34 6.30 6.34 2.34
C ARG A 34 6.37 5.65 0.99
N ILE A 35 6.29 6.41 -0.09
CA ILE A 35 6.56 5.93 -1.45
C ILE A 35 7.86 6.56 -1.96
N SER A 36 8.72 5.75 -2.57
CA SER A 36 9.96 6.18 -3.22
C SER A 36 10.27 5.29 -4.41
N ASN A 37 10.61 5.86 -5.56
CA ASN A 37 11.00 5.13 -6.78
C ASN A 37 10.11 3.91 -7.10
N ASN A 38 8.78 4.10 -7.08
CA ASN A 38 7.80 3.05 -7.39
C ASN A 38 7.77 1.87 -6.39
N VAL A 39 8.34 2.08 -5.20
CA VAL A 39 8.29 1.17 -4.04
C VAL A 39 7.53 1.86 -2.91
N VAL A 40 6.59 1.16 -2.29
CA VAL A 40 5.95 1.60 -1.05
C VAL A 40 6.66 0.93 0.13
N LYS A 41 7.12 1.74 1.07
CA LYS A 41 7.64 1.30 2.35
C LYS A 41 6.49 1.25 3.34
N CYS A 42 6.31 0.09 3.95
CA CYS A 42 5.31 -0.18 4.97
C CYS A 42 6.00 -0.53 6.30
N ASP A 43 5.21 -0.70 7.35
CA ASP A 43 5.67 -1.19 8.65
C ASP A 43 6.27 -2.59 8.61
N VAL A 44 5.71 -3.48 7.77
CA VAL A 44 6.18 -4.87 7.63
C VAL A 44 7.32 -5.05 6.62
N GLY A 45 7.63 -4.05 5.80
CA GLY A 45 8.61 -4.17 4.72
C GLY A 45 8.37 -3.24 3.55
N SER A 46 9.13 -3.43 2.47
CA SER A 46 9.03 -2.62 1.25
C SER A 46 8.48 -3.44 0.10
N PHE A 47 7.58 -2.87 -0.70
CA PHE A 47 6.89 -3.56 -1.79
C PHE A 47 6.92 -2.74 -3.08
N GLU A 48 7.26 -3.40 -4.19
CA GLU A 48 7.16 -2.79 -5.52
C GLU A 48 5.69 -2.57 -5.91
N ILE A 49 5.32 -1.33 -6.22
CA ILE A 49 3.94 -0.96 -6.55
C ILE A 49 3.45 -1.69 -7.81
N SER A 50 4.33 -1.94 -8.78
CA SER A 50 4.01 -2.69 -10.00
C SER A 50 3.59 -4.15 -9.76
N LYS A 51 3.98 -4.74 -8.62
CA LYS A 51 3.65 -6.12 -8.25
C LYS A 51 2.45 -6.22 -7.31
N ILE A 52 2.00 -5.09 -6.77
CA ILE A 52 0.82 -5.01 -5.91
C ILE A 52 -0.44 -5.27 -6.74
N LYS A 53 -1.29 -6.16 -6.26
CA LYS A 53 -2.60 -6.47 -6.85
C LYS A 53 -3.68 -6.38 -5.78
N LYS A 54 -4.92 -6.13 -6.20
CA LYS A 54 -6.10 -6.09 -5.30
C LYS A 54 -5.91 -5.12 -4.10
N LEU A 55 -5.28 -3.97 -4.34
CA LEU A 55 -5.10 -2.94 -3.32
C LEU A 55 -6.47 -2.42 -2.86
N THR A 56 -6.68 -2.43 -1.54
CA THR A 56 -7.87 -1.87 -0.89
C THR A 56 -7.42 -1.02 0.28
N ILE A 57 -7.96 0.19 0.39
CA ILE A 57 -7.75 1.07 1.54
C ILE A 57 -8.81 0.73 2.59
N LEU A 58 -8.38 0.45 3.81
CA LEU A 58 -9.26 0.23 4.94
C LEU A 58 -9.74 1.58 5.49
N LYS A 59 -10.95 1.62 6.05
CA LYS A 59 -11.48 2.83 6.71
C LYS A 59 -10.82 3.11 8.07
N GLU A 60 -10.10 2.12 8.60
CA GLU A 60 -9.40 2.22 9.87
C GLU A 60 -8.09 3.00 9.70
N ARG A 61 -7.84 3.93 10.61
CA ARG A 61 -6.66 4.81 10.63
C ARG A 61 -5.67 4.38 11.71
N PHE A 62 -4.42 4.83 11.57
CA PHE A 62 -3.34 4.60 12.54
C PHE A 62 -2.52 5.85 12.88
#